data_AF-A0A841R8I7-F1
#
_entry.id   AF-A0A841R8I7-F1
#
_cell.length_a   1.000
_cell.length_b   1.000
_cell.length_c   1.000
_cell.angle_alpha   90.00
_cell.angle_beta   90.00
_cell.angle_gamma   90.00
#
_symmetry.space_group_name_H-M   'P 1'
#
loop_
_entity.id
_entity.type
_entity.pdbx_description
1 polymer ?
#
loop_
_entity_poly.entity_id
_entity_poly.type
_entity_poly.pdbx_seq_one_letter_code
_entity_poly.pdbx_strand_id
1 'polypeptide(L)'
;MTKLKFIIGIIFMLLFIGLVMILAGNSILLIVDIASFVITVAVPYILVSLIYSPKEQNRMVSGILSTLPADRQLLKKGIAYLNSLKTLIVLTGLLGTLLGTISILVNLENPDALGPNFSVALITVLYAIMYVIIIIEPLKASAEKKLVSEE
;
A
#
# COMPACT_ATOMS: atom_id res chain seq x y z
N MET A 1 17.22 -7.52 2.01
CA MET A 1 16.56 -7.08 3.26
C MET A 1 15.96 -8.31 3.94
N THR A 2 16.15 -8.52 5.24
CA THR A 2 15.54 -9.67 5.94
C THR A 2 14.08 -9.37 6.29
N LYS A 3 13.25 -10.41 6.44
CA LYS A 3 11.86 -10.28 6.94
C LYS A 3 11.77 -9.43 8.21
N LEU A 4 12.69 -9.65 9.15
CA LEU A 4 12.74 -8.91 10.41
C LEU A 4 12.97 -7.41 10.20
N LYS A 5 13.97 -7.02 9.40
CA LYS A 5 14.26 -5.61 9.11
C LYS A 5 13.10 -4.92 8.40
N PHE A 6 12.41 -5.64 7.52
CA PHE A 6 11.23 -5.14 6.83
C PHE A 6 10.06 -4.87 7.80
N ILE A 7 9.74 -5.84 8.67
CA ILE A 7 8.68 -5.69 9.67
C ILE A 7 9.00 -4.55 10.66
N ILE A 8 10.26 -4.44 11.11
CA ILE A 8 10.70 -3.35 11.98
C ILE A 8 10.49 -1.99 11.29
N GLY A 9 10.82 -1.88 10.00
CA GLY A 9 10.60 -0.67 9.22
C GLY A 9 9.12 -0.28 9.13
N ILE A 10 8.23 -1.26 8.89
CA ILE A 10 6.77 -1.03 8.89
C ILE A 10 6.29 -0.53 10.24
N ILE A 11 6.67 -1.20 11.33
CA ILE A 11 6.27 -0.82 12.70
C ILE A 11 6.76 0.59 13.02
N PHE A 12 8.02 0.91 12.69
CA PHE A 12 8.58 2.23 12.92
C PHE A 12 7.80 3.32 12.17
N MET A 13 7.45 3.09 10.91
CA MET A 13 6.66 4.04 10.12
C MET A 13 5.25 4.23 10.69
N LEU A 14 4.58 3.15 11.11
CA LEU A 14 3.26 3.23 11.75
C LEU A 14 3.32 4.00 13.08
N LEU A 15 4.35 3.77 13.89
CA LEU A 15 4.59 4.52 15.12
C LEU A 15 4.88 5.99 14.84
N PHE A 16 5.66 6.30 13.80
CA PHE A 16 5.94 7.67 13.39
C PHE A 16 4.66 8.41 13.00
N ILE A 17 3.77 7.79 12.23
CA ILE A 17 2.48 8.37 11.85
C ILE A 17 1.60 8.59 13.09
N GLY A 18 1.51 7.60 13.98
CA GLY A 18 0.77 7.72 15.24
C GLY A 18 1.32 8.86 16.12
N LEU A 19 2.63 8.99 16.20
CA LEU A 19 3.29 10.08 16.91
C LEU A 19 2.94 11.45 16.31
N VAL A 20 2.98 11.58 14.97
CA VAL A 20 2.58 12.82 14.28
C VAL A 20 1.14 13.19 14.61
N MET A 21 0.22 12.22 14.64
CA MET A 21 -1.18 12.46 15.00
C MET A 21 -1.32 12.95 16.46
N ILE A 22 -0.64 12.29 17.39
CA ILE A 22 -0.66 12.68 18.81
C ILE A 22 -0.05 14.07 19.01
N LEU A 23 1.08 14.37 18.39
CA LEU A 23 1.74 15.68 18.48
C LEU A 23 0.89 16.79 17.85
N ALA A 24 0.06 16.47 16.84
CA ALA A 24 -0.91 17.37 16.27
C ALA A 24 -2.20 17.52 17.12
N GLY A 25 -2.30 16.83 18.26
CA GLY A 25 -3.47 16.87 19.15
C GLY A 25 -4.66 16.05 18.66
N ASN A 26 -4.45 15.16 17.69
CA ASN A 26 -5.51 14.42 17.02
C ASN A 26 -5.59 12.95 17.49
N SER A 27 -6.80 12.38 17.44
CA SER A 27 -6.99 10.94 17.64
C SER A 27 -6.46 10.15 16.46
N ILE A 28 -5.72 9.07 16.73
CA ILE A 28 -5.23 8.14 15.70
C ILE A 28 -6.40 7.48 14.95
N LEU A 29 -7.57 7.38 15.57
CA LEU A 29 -8.75 6.80 14.93
C LEU A 29 -9.24 7.61 13.72
N LEU A 30 -8.88 8.89 13.60
CA LEU A 30 -9.27 9.73 12.45
C LEU A 30 -8.71 9.23 11.12
N ILE A 31 -7.58 8.52 11.15
CA ILE A 31 -6.99 7.93 9.95
C ILE A 31 -7.40 6.48 9.76
N VAL A 32 -8.38 5.96 10.50
CA VAL A 32 -8.87 4.58 10.38
C VAL A 32 -10.21 4.59 9.64
N ASP A 33 -10.17 4.28 8.35
CA ASP A 33 -11.38 4.18 7.51
C ASP A 33 -11.41 2.86 6.73
N ILE A 34 -12.45 2.08 6.96
CA ILE A 34 -12.60 0.72 6.39
C ILE A 34 -12.81 0.79 4.89
N ALA A 35 -13.60 1.76 4.40
CA ALA A 35 -13.87 1.91 2.98
C ALA A 35 -12.57 2.22 2.21
N SER A 36 -11.79 3.19 2.69
CA SER A 36 -10.47 3.54 2.14
C SER A 36 -9.51 2.36 2.17
N PHE A 37 -9.52 1.56 3.24
CA PHE A 37 -8.69 0.35 3.32
C PHE A 37 -9.07 -0.69 2.25
N VAL A 38 -10.36 -0.96 2.08
CA VAL A 38 -10.86 -1.90 1.06
C VAL A 38 -10.47 -1.43 -0.34
N ILE A 39 -10.67 -0.16 -0.66
CA ILE A 39 -10.33 0.41 -1.97
C ILE A 39 -8.82 0.35 -2.23
N THR A 40 -8.00 0.62 -1.22
CA THR A 40 -6.55 0.75 -1.40
C THR A 40 -5.81 -0.59 -1.35
N VAL A 41 -6.31 -1.57 -0.59
CA VAL A 41 -5.61 -2.83 -0.35
C VAL A 41 -6.35 -4.01 -0.98
N ALA A 42 -7.63 -4.18 -0.65
CA ALA A 42 -8.38 -5.36 -1.08
C ALA A 42 -8.59 -5.36 -2.60
N VAL A 43 -9.00 -4.22 -3.18
CA VAL A 43 -9.26 -4.13 -4.63
C VAL A 43 -7.98 -4.37 -5.45
N PRO A 44 -6.84 -3.68 -5.22
CA PRO A 44 -5.59 -3.97 -5.94
C PRO A 44 -5.12 -5.40 -5.77
N TYR A 45 -5.27 -5.97 -4.57
CA TYR A 45 -4.90 -7.36 -4.32
C TYR A 45 -5.77 -8.34 -5.15
N ILE A 46 -7.07 -8.11 -5.23
CA ILE A 46 -7.97 -8.91 -6.08
C ILE A 46 -7.57 -8.77 -7.55
N LEU A 47 -7.38 -7.54 -8.04
CA LEU A 47 -7.03 -7.26 -9.43
C LEU A 47 -5.67 -7.87 -9.82
N VAL A 48 -4.65 -7.74 -8.97
CA VAL A 48 -3.33 -8.35 -9.25
C VAL A 48 -3.41 -9.88 -9.19
N SER A 49 -4.33 -10.43 -8.40
CA SER A 49 -4.56 -11.88 -8.31
C SER A 49 -5.16 -12.49 -9.57
N LEU A 50 -5.76 -11.68 -10.45
CA LEU A 50 -6.19 -12.10 -11.78
C LEU A 50 -5.00 -12.33 -12.74
N ILE A 51 -3.83 -11.75 -12.42
CA ILE A 51 -2.62 -11.83 -13.25
C ILE A 51 -1.61 -12.80 -12.62
N TYR A 52 -1.43 -12.74 -11.31
CA TYR A 52 -0.48 -13.55 -10.54
C TYR A 52 -1.22 -14.30 -9.45
N SER A 53 -1.19 -15.64 -9.44
CA SER A 53 -1.95 -16.41 -8.44
C SER A 53 -1.45 -16.13 -7.01
N PRO A 54 -2.29 -16.23 -5.96
CA PRO A 54 -1.86 -15.97 -4.57
C PRO A 54 -0.63 -16.79 -4.12
N LYS A 55 -0.54 -18.04 -4.58
CA LYS A 55 0.63 -18.91 -4.30
C LYS A 55 1.90 -18.36 -4.93
N GLU A 56 1.79 -17.87 -6.16
CA GLU A 56 2.90 -17.26 -6.89
C GLU A 56 3.35 -15.94 -6.28
N GLN A 57 2.40 -15.07 -5.89
CA GLN A 57 2.68 -13.83 -5.18
C GLN A 57 3.49 -14.09 -3.91
N ASN A 58 3.04 -15.04 -3.08
CA ASN A 58 3.75 -15.41 -1.85
C ASN A 58 5.16 -15.96 -2.14
N ARG A 59 5.31 -16.78 -3.18
CA ARG A 59 6.62 -17.30 -3.60
C ARG A 59 7.59 -16.16 -3.99
N MET A 60 7.12 -15.18 -4.76
CA MET A 60 7.91 -14.02 -5.16
C MET A 60 8.31 -13.17 -3.95
N VAL A 61 7.36 -12.79 -3.10
CA VAL A 61 7.61 -11.96 -1.91
C VAL A 61 8.54 -12.68 -0.91
N SER A 62 8.30 -13.98 -0.66
CA SER A 62 9.15 -14.76 0.23
C SER A 62 10.58 -14.91 -0.31
N GLY A 63 10.75 -15.09 -1.63
CA GLY A 63 12.06 -15.11 -2.27
C GLY A 63 12.80 -13.76 -2.22
N ILE A 64 12.07 -12.64 -2.32
CA ILE A 64 12.65 -11.31 -2.14
C ILE A 64 13.15 -11.11 -0.70
N LEU A 65 12.40 -11.58 0.29
CA LEU A 65 12.71 -11.40 1.72
C LEU A 65 13.63 -12.49 2.31
N SER A 66 13.92 -13.55 1.57
CA SER A 66 14.83 -14.61 2.01
C SER A 66 16.26 -14.08 2.16
N THR A 67 17.07 -14.73 2.99
CA THR A 67 18.52 -14.49 3.05
C THR A 67 19.32 -15.34 2.06
N LEU A 68 18.69 -16.39 1.52
CA LEU A 68 19.29 -17.29 0.55
C LEU A 68 19.32 -16.64 -0.84
N PRO A 69 20.30 -17.00 -1.69
CA PRO A 69 20.31 -16.62 -3.10
C PRO A 69 18.96 -16.98 -3.73
N ALA A 70 18.40 -16.04 -4.48
CA ALA A 70 17.09 -16.19 -5.09
C ALA A 70 17.29 -16.28 -6.60
N ASP A 71 16.57 -17.19 -7.24
CA ASP A 71 16.60 -17.32 -8.69
C ASP A 71 16.35 -15.97 -9.39
N ARG A 72 17.20 -15.61 -10.36
CA ARG A 72 17.13 -14.34 -11.09
C ARG A 72 15.78 -14.18 -11.80
N GLN A 73 15.21 -15.27 -12.33
CA GLN A 73 13.90 -15.22 -12.99
C GLN A 73 12.79 -14.91 -11.98
N LEU A 74 12.83 -15.50 -10.78
CA LEU A 74 11.95 -15.17 -9.67
C LEU A 74 12.06 -13.70 -9.25
N LEU A 75 13.28 -13.16 -9.13
CA LEU A 75 13.49 -11.75 -8.77
C LEU A 75 12.92 -10.80 -9.83
N LYS A 76 13.19 -11.05 -11.12
CA LYS A 76 12.63 -10.25 -12.23
C LYS A 76 11.10 -10.30 -12.25
N LYS A 77 10.51 -11.49 -12.05
CA LYS A 77 9.06 -11.64 -11.97
C LYS A 77 8.48 -10.92 -10.75
N GLY A 78 9.17 -10.99 -9.61
CA GLY A 78 8.81 -10.27 -8.39
C GLY A 78 8.83 -8.76 -8.56
N ILE A 79 9.83 -8.21 -9.25
CA ILE A 79 9.89 -6.76 -9.58
C ILE A 79 8.73 -6.37 -10.50
N ALA A 80 8.43 -7.16 -11.53
CA ALA A 80 7.28 -6.91 -12.41
C ALA A 80 5.95 -6.95 -11.64
N TYR A 81 5.77 -7.93 -10.76
CA TYR A 81 4.61 -8.02 -9.86
C TYR A 81 4.47 -6.79 -8.97
N LEU A 82 5.56 -6.35 -8.31
CA LEU A 82 5.54 -5.19 -7.43
C LEU A 82 5.23 -3.89 -8.18
N ASN A 83 5.72 -3.73 -9.42
CA ASN A 83 5.36 -2.60 -10.27
C ASN A 83 3.86 -2.62 -10.63
N SER A 84 3.32 -3.77 -11.03
CA SER A 84 1.88 -3.92 -11.33
C SER A 84 1.02 -3.61 -10.10
N LEU A 85 1.39 -4.16 -8.94
CA LEU A 85 0.68 -3.89 -7.69
C LEU A 85 0.75 -2.42 -7.29
N LYS A 86 1.91 -1.77 -7.42
CA LYS A 86 2.05 -0.31 -7.20
C LYS A 86 1.08 0.48 -8.06
N THR A 87 1.08 0.21 -9.36
CA THR A 87 0.20 0.91 -10.30
C THR A 87 -1.27 0.74 -9.91
N LEU A 88 -1.69 -0.48 -9.58
CA LEU A 88 -3.06 -0.75 -9.14
C LEU A 88 -3.42 0.01 -7.85
N ILE A 89 -2.53 0.02 -6.86
CA ILE A 89 -2.74 0.74 -5.59
C ILE A 89 -2.90 2.24 -5.82
N VAL A 90 -2.05 2.85 -6.67
CA VAL A 90 -2.15 4.27 -6.98
C VAL A 90 -3.45 4.58 -7.73
N LEU A 91 -3.80 3.75 -8.73
CA LEU A 91 -5.02 3.94 -9.51
C LEU A 91 -6.29 3.76 -8.66
N THR A 92 -6.34 2.77 -7.77
CA THR A 92 -7.50 2.62 -6.87
C THR A 92 -7.53 3.68 -5.78
N GLY A 93 -6.37 4.18 -5.34
CA GLY A 93 -6.28 5.35 -4.47
C GLY A 93 -6.97 6.57 -5.08
N LEU A 94 -6.64 6.88 -6.35
CA LEU A 94 -7.30 7.95 -7.11
C LEU A 94 -8.78 7.66 -7.36
N LEU A 95 -9.16 6.40 -7.59
CA LEU A 95 -10.56 5.99 -7.69
C LEU A 95 -11.33 6.32 -6.41
N GLY A 96 -10.77 6.03 -5.23
CA GLY A 96 -11.39 6.39 -3.95
C GLY A 96 -11.56 7.89 -3.76
N THR A 97 -10.60 8.70 -4.22
CA THR A 97 -10.76 10.17 -4.26
C THR A 97 -11.93 10.60 -5.12
N LEU A 98 -12.08 10.02 -6.31
CA LEU A 98 -13.21 10.31 -7.18
C LEU A 98 -14.54 9.90 -6.53
N LEU A 99 -14.61 8.69 -5.95
CA LEU A 99 -15.81 8.21 -5.26
C LEU A 99 -16.19 9.11 -4.08
N GLY A 100 -15.24 9.48 -3.23
CA GLY A 100 -15.48 10.39 -2.12
C GLY A 100 -15.93 11.79 -2.58
N THR A 101 -15.30 12.31 -3.64
CA THR A 101 -15.68 13.61 -4.22
C THR A 101 -17.09 13.58 -4.83
N ILE A 102 -17.44 12.51 -5.55
CA ILE A 102 -18.81 12.32 -6.08
C ILE A 102 -19.81 12.29 -4.92
N SER A 103 -19.51 11.58 -3.83
CA SER A 103 -20.39 11.55 -2.65
C SER A 103 -20.53 12.90 -1.95
N ILE A 104 -19.46 13.71 -1.91
CA ILE A 104 -19.53 15.11 -1.43
C ILE A 104 -20.52 15.90 -2.29
N LEU A 105 -20.40 15.83 -3.62
CA LEU A 105 -21.28 16.57 -4.54
C LEU A 105 -22.74 16.17 -4.38
N VAL A 106 -23.03 14.88 -4.17
CA VAL A 106 -24.39 14.37 -3.96
C VAL A 106 -24.99 14.87 -2.63
N ASN A 107 -24.16 15.13 -1.62
CA ASN A 107 -24.61 15.49 -0.26
C ASN A 107 -24.22 16.92 0.15
N LEU A 108 -24.05 17.82 -0.81
CA LEU A 108 -23.57 19.20 -0.60
C LEU A 108 -24.41 19.99 0.42
N GLU A 109 -25.70 19.74 0.46
CA GLU A 109 -26.65 20.44 1.36
C GLU A 109 -26.74 19.80 2.75
N ASN A 110 -26.07 18.67 2.99
CA ASN A 110 -26.02 17.98 4.27
C ASN A 110 -24.62 18.08 4.90
N PRO A 111 -24.39 19.05 5.81
CA PRO A 111 -23.08 19.25 6.45
C PRO A 111 -22.57 18.01 7.19
N ASP A 112 -23.47 17.20 7.77
CA ASP A 112 -23.11 16.01 8.54
C ASP A 112 -22.51 14.91 7.65
N ALA A 113 -22.87 14.90 6.36
CA ALA A 113 -22.36 13.96 5.38
C ALA A 113 -21.01 14.38 4.77
N LEU A 114 -20.59 15.64 4.92
CA LEU A 114 -19.36 16.15 4.31
C LEU A 114 -18.12 15.48 4.92
N GLY A 115 -18.00 15.47 6.25
CA GLY A 115 -16.83 14.93 6.95
C GLY A 115 -16.48 13.48 6.56
N PRO A 116 -17.43 12.53 6.63
CA PRO A 116 -17.20 11.15 6.20
C PRO A 116 -16.78 11.02 4.73
N ASN A 117 -17.42 11.76 3.82
CA ASN A 117 -17.10 11.67 2.39
C ASN A 117 -15.73 12.29 2.06
N PHE A 118 -15.36 13.39 2.73
CA PHE A 118 -14.01 13.95 2.66
C PHE A 118 -12.95 12.99 3.22
N SER A 119 -13.28 12.28 4.30
CA SER A 119 -12.39 11.29 4.91
C SER A 119 -12.08 10.18 3.92
N VAL A 120 -13.07 9.61 3.24
CA VAL A 120 -12.82 8.63 2.17
C VAL A 120 -11.93 9.23 1.08
N ALA A 121 -12.22 10.43 0.59
CA ALA A 121 -11.47 11.01 -0.52
C ALA A 121 -9.97 11.20 -0.21
N LEU A 122 -9.65 11.65 1.01
CA LEU A 122 -8.28 11.99 1.43
C LEU A 122 -7.53 10.78 2.02
N ILE A 123 -8.19 9.99 2.87
CA ILE A 123 -7.57 8.83 3.54
C ILE A 123 -7.22 7.76 2.51
N THR A 124 -7.99 7.60 1.43
CA THR A 124 -7.64 6.64 0.37
C THR A 124 -6.30 7.00 -0.30
N VAL A 125 -6.03 8.29 -0.57
CA VAL A 125 -4.74 8.72 -1.15
C VAL A 125 -3.61 8.53 -0.14
N LEU A 126 -3.85 8.90 1.11
CA LEU A 126 -2.88 8.70 2.19
C LEU A 126 -2.49 7.22 2.29
N TYR A 127 -3.48 6.32 2.31
CA TYR A 127 -3.25 4.88 2.37
C TYR A 127 -2.47 4.38 1.15
N ALA A 128 -2.80 4.84 -0.05
CA ALA A 128 -2.12 4.41 -1.27
C ALA A 128 -0.64 4.79 -1.24
N ILE A 129 -0.34 6.04 -0.90
CA ILE A 129 1.03 6.55 -0.76
C ILE A 129 1.77 5.77 0.33
N MET A 130 1.17 5.61 1.51
CA MET A 130 1.79 4.86 2.61
C MET A 130 2.12 3.42 2.22
N TYR A 131 1.19 2.72 1.57
CA TYR A 131 1.43 1.33 1.17
C TYR A 131 2.57 1.23 0.15
N VAL A 132 2.64 2.17 -0.80
CA VAL A 132 3.72 2.20 -1.80
C VAL A 132 5.08 2.48 -1.15
N ILE A 133 5.18 3.52 -0.32
CA ILE A 133 6.47 3.94 0.26
C ILE A 133 6.97 2.99 1.36
N ILE A 134 6.06 2.40 2.15
CA ILE A 134 6.43 1.57 3.30
C ILE A 134 6.66 0.11 2.88
N ILE A 135 5.88 -0.39 1.91
CA ILE A 135 5.86 -1.82 1.58
C ILE A 135 6.46 -2.06 0.19
N ILE A 136 5.89 -1.44 -0.85
CA ILE A 136 6.21 -1.82 -2.24
C ILE A 136 7.62 -1.40 -2.66
N GLU A 137 7.97 -0.13 -2.46
CA GLU A 137 9.28 0.40 -2.89
C GLU A 137 10.46 -0.26 -2.15
N PRO A 138 10.43 -0.47 -0.83
CA PRO A 138 11.52 -1.17 -0.13
C PRO A 138 11.69 -2.63 -0.59
N LEU A 139 10.58 -3.34 -0.85
CA LEU A 139 10.64 -4.71 -1.38
C LEU A 139 11.25 -4.73 -2.77
N LYS A 140 10.81 -3.82 -3.65
CA LYS A 140 11.30 -3.71 -5.02
C LYS A 140 12.78 -3.37 -5.04
N ALA A 141 13.20 -2.34 -4.31
CA ALA A 141 14.61 -1.95 -4.19
C ALA A 141 15.47 -3.10 -3.62
N SER A 142 14.94 -3.88 -2.67
CA SER A 142 15.63 -5.07 -2.17
C SER A 142 15.77 -6.17 -3.22
N ALA A 143 14.79 -6.33 -4.12
CA ALA A 143 14.85 -7.31 -5.21
C ALA A 143 15.85 -6.87 -6.29
N GLU A 144 15.83 -5.60 -6.67
CA GLU A 144 16.75 -5.00 -7.63
C GLU A 144 18.19 -5.07 -7.13
N LYS A 145 18.43 -4.72 -5.86
CA LYS A 145 19.75 -4.84 -5.24
C LYS A 145 20.30 -6.27 -5.30
N LYS A 146 19.46 -7.28 -5.02
CA LYS A 146 19.86 -8.70 -5.09
C LYS A 146 20.21 -9.12 -6.51
N LEU A 147 19.42 -8.67 -7.48
CA LEU A 147 19.61 -8.99 -8.90
C LEU A 147 20.96 -8.48 -9.43
N VAL A 148 21.40 -7.30 -8.97
CA VAL A 148 22.69 -6.71 -9.36
C VAL A 148 23.87 -7.35 -8.61
N SER A 149 23.70 -7.74 -7.33
CA SER A 149 24.80 -8.33 -6.54
C SER A 149 25.19 -9.76 -6.91
N GLU A 150 24.43 -10.41 -7.81
CA GLU A 150 24.72 -11.75 -8.33
C GLU A 150 25.45 -11.70 -9.70
N GLU A 151 25.92 -10.53 -10.13
CA GLU A 151 26.83 -10.34 -11.28
C GLU A 151 28.29 -10.32 -10.82
#